data_AF-G7VD64-F1
#
_entry.id   AF-G7VD64-F1
#
_cell.length_a   1.000
_cell.length_b   1.000
_cell.length_c   1.000
_cell.angle_alpha   90.00
_cell.angle_beta   90.00
_cell.angle_gamma   90.00
#
_symmetry.space_group_name_H-M   'P 1'
#
loop_
_entity.id
_entity.type
_entity.pdbx_description
1 polymer ?
#
loop_
_entity_poly.entity_id
_entity_poly.type
_entity_poly.pdbx_seq_one_letter_code
_entity_poly.pdbx_strand_id
1 'polypeptide(L)'
;MLKGLIAGLAVFAVNVVIGGFKLESVGGGFLYILLGVILDLALGRKGGLLIAAVGFAITTSLFILPLLLGIGKVEVVGMDPATGLVLFTAVNALYWAVFYGVYELADRYLR
;
A
#
# COMPACT_ATOMS: atom_id res chain seq x y z
N MET A 1 7.87 4.46 -14.63
CA MET A 1 6.57 3.75 -14.61
C MET A 1 6.70 2.25 -14.41
N LEU A 2 7.63 1.56 -15.10
CA LEU A 2 7.74 0.09 -15.03
C LEU A 2 8.15 -0.40 -13.62
N LYS A 3 9.05 0.30 -12.94
CA LYS A 3 9.48 -0.01 -11.56
C LYS A 3 8.33 0.10 -10.57
N GLY A 4 7.54 1.18 -10.65
CA GLY A 4 6.34 1.37 -9.84
C GLY A 4 5.27 0.30 -10.08
N LEU A 5 5.09 -0.10 -11.34
CA LEU A 5 4.18 -1.19 -11.70
C LEU A 5 4.65 -2.53 -11.11
N ILE A 6 5.93 -2.89 -11.23
CA ILE A 6 6.47 -4.15 -10.70
C ILE A 6 6.36 -4.19 -9.17
N ALA A 7 6.73 -3.10 -8.50
CA ALA A 7 6.61 -3.00 -7.04
C ALA A 7 5.15 -3.08 -6.59
N GLY A 8 4.24 -2.41 -7.29
CA GLY A 8 2.80 -2.48 -7.03
C GLY A 8 2.23 -3.89 -7.25
N LEU A 9 2.64 -4.58 -8.31
CA LEU A 9 2.25 -5.96 -8.60
C LEU A 9 2.75 -6.94 -7.54
N ALA A 10 3.96 -6.73 -7.02
CA ALA A 10 4.49 -7.56 -5.93
C ALA A 10 3.65 -7.40 -4.66
N VAL A 11 3.29 -6.17 -4.28
CA VAL A 11 2.39 -5.93 -3.15
C VAL A 11 1.00 -6.52 -3.40
N PHE A 12 0.46 -6.38 -4.62
CA PHE A 12 -0.80 -7.01 -5.01
C PHE A 12 -0.75 -8.53 -4.81
N ALA A 13 0.32 -9.18 -5.28
CA ALA A 13 0.49 -10.62 -5.12
C ALA A 13 0.53 -11.01 -3.65
N VAL A 14 1.28 -10.28 -2.81
CA VAL A 14 1.30 -10.52 -1.35
C VAL A 14 -0.09 -10.31 -0.73
N ASN A 15 -0.79 -9.25 -1.10
CA ASN A 15 -2.13 -8.95 -0.60
C ASN A 15 -3.13 -10.07 -0.94
N VAL A 16 -3.11 -10.56 -2.18
CA VAL A 16 -3.97 -11.65 -2.64
C VAL A 16 -3.59 -12.99 -2.00
N VAL A 17 -2.31 -13.26 -1.78
CA VAL A 17 -1.86 -14.48 -1.08
C VAL A 17 -2.34 -14.50 0.36
N ILE A 18 -2.32 -13.35 1.05
CA ILE A 18 -2.75 -13.25 2.46
C ILE A 18 -4.28 -13.21 2.57
N GLY A 19 -4.97 -12.42 1.73
CA GLY A 19 -6.42 -12.19 1.81
C GLY A 19 -7.28 -13.20 1.03
N GLY A 20 -6.66 -13.97 0.13
CA GLY A 20 -7.33 -14.79 -0.87
C GLY A 20 -7.86 -13.97 -2.05
N PHE A 21 -8.40 -14.65 -3.06
CA PHE A 21 -9.01 -14.03 -4.25
C PHE A 21 -10.43 -13.51 -3.97
N LYS A 22 -10.58 -12.69 -2.93
CA LYS A 22 -11.84 -12.00 -2.59
C LYS A 22 -11.85 -10.63 -3.24
N LEU A 23 -13.04 -10.11 -3.56
CA LEU A 23 -13.19 -8.81 -4.22
C LEU A 23 -12.51 -7.67 -3.44
N GLU A 24 -12.60 -7.71 -2.11
CA GLU A 24 -11.96 -6.73 -1.21
C GLU A 24 -10.43 -6.77 -1.28
N SER A 25 -9.84 -7.96 -1.31
CA SER A 25 -8.40 -8.16 -1.43
C SER A 25 -7.90 -7.78 -2.83
N VAL A 26 -8.64 -8.14 -3.88
CA VAL A 26 -8.29 -7.74 -5.25
C VAL A 26 -8.39 -6.23 -5.42
N GLY A 27 -9.45 -5.60 -4.92
CA GLY A 27 -9.63 -4.15 -4.95
C GLY A 27 -8.58 -3.40 -4.13
N GLY A 28 -8.31 -3.87 -2.91
CA GLY A 28 -7.27 -3.31 -2.05
C GLY A 28 -5.87 -3.46 -2.63
N GLY A 29 -5.55 -4.63 -3.19
CA GLY A 29 -4.30 -4.86 -3.91
C GLY A 29 -4.15 -3.94 -5.12
N PHE A 30 -5.22 -3.76 -5.90
CA PHE A 30 -5.19 -2.93 -7.11
C PHE A 30 -4.86 -1.47 -6.80
N LEU A 31 -5.27 -0.98 -5.62
CA LEU A 31 -4.91 0.35 -5.15
C LEU A 31 -3.40 0.54 -5.03
N TYR A 32 -2.64 -0.46 -4.57
CA TYR A 32 -1.17 -0.39 -4.50
C TYR A 32 -0.52 -0.38 -5.89
N ILE A 33 -1.10 -1.07 -6.87
CA ILE A 33 -0.65 -1.01 -8.26
C ILE A 33 -0.81 0.41 -8.79
N LEU A 34 -2.02 0.98 -8.66
CA LEU A 34 -2.31 2.33 -9.13
C LEU A 34 -1.42 3.37 -8.45
N LEU A 35 -1.32 3.34 -7.12
CA LEU A 35 -0.48 4.28 -6.38
C LEU A 35 0.99 4.12 -6.76
N GLY A 36 1.47 2.88 -6.91
CA GLY A 36 2.84 2.61 -7.33
C GLY A 36 3.18 3.23 -8.68
N VAL A 37 2.29 3.12 -9.65
CA VAL A 37 2.46 3.73 -10.99
C VAL A 37 2.41 5.26 -10.89
N ILE A 38 1.41 5.83 -10.20
CA ILE A 38 1.23 7.28 -10.08
C ILE A 38 2.43 7.92 -9.36
N LEU A 39 2.87 7.34 -8.25
CA LEU A 39 3.99 7.88 -7.49
C LEU A 39 5.32 7.70 -8.23
N ASP A 40 5.51 6.62 -8.97
CA ASP A 40 6.69 6.46 -9.82
C ASP A 40 6.71 7.49 -10.96
N LEU A 41 5.56 7.85 -11.52
CA LEU A 41 5.46 8.94 -12.51
C LEU A 41 5.76 10.31 -11.88
N ALA A 42 5.21 10.58 -10.69
CA ALA A 42 5.36 11.88 -10.03
C ALA A 42 6.74 12.09 -9.38
N LEU A 43 7.31 11.04 -8.80
CA LEU A 43 8.46 11.10 -7.90
C LEU A 43 9.63 10.20 -8.34
N GLY A 44 9.55 9.48 -9.47
CA GLY A 44 10.53 8.46 -9.88
C GLY A 44 12.00 8.88 -9.98
N ARG A 45 12.30 10.18 -9.93
CA ARG A 45 13.66 10.73 -9.85
C ARG A 45 14.21 10.84 -8.42
N LYS A 46 13.35 10.77 -7.41
CA LYS A 46 13.66 11.03 -5.99
C LYS A 46 13.92 9.76 -5.17
N GLY A 47 13.95 8.59 -5.81
CA GLY A 47 14.28 7.30 -5.20
C GLY A 47 13.09 6.55 -4.60
N GLY A 48 13.26 5.24 -4.39
CA GLY A 48 12.19 4.34 -3.93
C GLY A 48 11.70 4.63 -2.52
N LEU A 49 12.58 5.13 -1.64
CA LEU A 49 12.23 5.44 -0.25
C LEU A 49 11.18 6.54 -0.15
N LEU A 50 11.33 7.62 -0.94
CA LEU A 50 10.37 8.72 -0.93
C LEU A 50 9.01 8.27 -1.47
N ILE A 51 9.02 7.47 -2.54
CA ILE A 51 7.80 6.90 -3.11
C ILE A 51 7.06 6.05 -2.06
N ALA A 52 7.78 5.17 -1.36
CA ALA A 52 7.19 4.33 -0.33
C ALA A 52 6.65 5.14 0.85
N ALA A 53 7.38 6.15 1.31
CA ALA A 53 6.94 7.01 2.42
C ALA A 53 5.68 7.82 2.07
N VAL A 54 5.63 8.41 0.86
CA VAL A 54 4.45 9.16 0.39
C VAL A 54 3.26 8.23 0.20
N GLY A 55 3.48 7.05 -0.38
CA GLY A 55 2.45 6.05 -0.54
C GLY A 55 1.88 5.55 0.79
N PHE A 56 2.75 5.31 1.77
CA PHE A 56 2.34 4.97 3.14
C PHE A 56 1.48 6.08 3.77
N ALA A 57 1.88 7.34 3.63
CA ALA A 57 1.11 8.47 4.16
C ALA A 57 -0.28 8.58 3.52
N ILE A 58 -0.37 8.43 2.19
CA ILE A 58 -1.64 8.49 1.45
C ILE A 58 -2.56 7.35 1.88
N THR A 59 -2.08 6.11 1.82
CA THR A 59 -2.87 4.91 2.17
C THR A 59 -3.34 4.93 3.62
N THR A 60 -2.48 5.36 4.53
CA THR A 60 -2.82 5.52 5.95
C THR A 60 -3.88 6.62 6.14
N SER A 61 -3.75 7.75 5.44
CA SER A 61 -4.73 8.85 5.54
C SER A 61 -6.11 8.45 5.01
N LEU A 62 -6.17 7.65 3.95
CA LEU A 62 -7.43 7.15 3.40
C LEU A 62 -8.21 6.27 4.39
N PHE A 63 -7.54 5.67 5.38
CA PHE A 63 -8.18 4.88 6.43
C PHE A 63 -8.41 5.67 7.72
N ILE A 64 -7.47 6.52 8.11
CA ILE A 64 -7.58 7.31 9.35
C ILE A 64 -8.62 8.42 9.23
N LEU A 65 -8.67 9.14 8.10
CA LEU A 65 -9.57 10.29 7.95
C LEU A 65 -11.06 9.91 8.06
N PRO A 66 -11.55 8.86 7.40
CA PRO A 66 -12.94 8.43 7.56
C PRO A 66 -13.28 8.05 9.02
N LEU A 67 -12.34 7.38 9.71
CA LEU A 67 -12.48 7.02 11.12
C LEU A 67 -12.60 8.27 12.02
N LEU A 68 -11.72 9.26 11.82
CA LEU A 68 -11.73 10.52 12.57
C LEU A 68 -12.97 11.37 12.30
N LEU A 69 -13.47 11.33 11.06
CA LEU A 69 -14.67 12.07 10.66
C LEU A 69 -15.98 11.35 11.02
N GLY A 70 -15.90 10.12 11.55
CA GLY A 70 -17.07 9.28 11.82
C GLY A 70 -17.82 8.85 10.55
N ILE A 71 -17.17 8.96 9.39
CA ILE A 71 -17.75 8.66 8.08
C ILE A 71 -17.27 7.27 7.68
N GLY A 72 -18.00 6.25 8.10
CA GLY A 72 -17.70 4.85 7.76
C GLY A 72 -17.52 4.00 9.00
N LYS A 73 -18.39 2.99 9.12
CA LYS A 73 -18.21 1.92 10.10
C LYS A 73 -17.10 1.00 9.61
N VAL A 74 -15.84 1.37 9.86
CA VAL A 74 -14.75 0.40 9.80
C VAL A 74 -14.83 -0.43 11.08
N GLU A 75 -15.85 -1.29 11.15
CA GLU A 75 -15.89 -2.35 12.14
C GLU A 75 -14.87 -3.39 11.67
N VAL A 76 -13.64 -3.30 12.20
CA VAL A 76 -12.74 -4.44 12.19
C VAL A 76 -13.42 -5.50 13.06
N VAL A 77 -14.08 -6.45 12.41
CA VAL A 77 -15.00 -7.41 13.04
C VAL A 77 -14.35 -8.02 14.29
N GLY A 78 -14.88 -7.67 15.47
CA GLY A 78 -14.46 -8.23 16.76
C GLY A 78 -13.26 -7.56 17.44
N MET A 79 -12.75 -6.42 16.95
CA MET A 79 -11.63 -5.69 17.57
C MET A 79 -12.02 -4.28 18.00
N ASP A 80 -11.39 -3.78 19.06
CA ASP A 80 -11.51 -2.36 19.42
C ASP A 80 -10.85 -1.48 18.33
N PRO A 81 -11.34 -0.24 18.13
CA PRO A 81 -10.86 0.64 17.06
C PRO A 81 -9.36 0.95 17.12
N ALA A 82 -8.77 0.99 18.33
CA ALA A 82 -7.35 1.28 18.49
C ALA A 82 -6.49 0.09 18.03
N THR A 83 -6.84 -1.13 18.42
CA THR A 83 -6.19 -2.35 17.95
C THR A 83 -6.34 -2.53 16.44
N GLY A 84 -7.54 -2.28 15.90
CA GLY A 84 -7.78 -2.29 14.46
C GLY A 84 -6.88 -1.31 13.69
N LEU A 85 -6.71 -0.10 14.22
CA LEU A 85 -5.83 0.93 13.65
C LEU A 85 -4.35 0.52 13.69
N VAL A 86 -3.89 -0.04 14.81
CA VAL A 86 -2.51 -0.50 14.99
C VAL A 86 -2.21 -1.64 14.01
N LEU A 87 -3.10 -2.63 13.93
CA LEU A 87 -2.94 -3.76 13.02
C LEU A 87 -2.94 -3.30 11.56
N PHE A 88 -3.89 -2.42 11.18
CA PHE A 88 -3.93 -1.85 9.84
C PHE A 88 -2.63 -1.11 9.50
N THR A 89 -2.15 -0.26 10.39
CA THR A 89 -0.93 0.53 10.17
C THR A 89 0.29 -0.37 10.04
N ALA A 90 0.39 -1.42 10.86
CA ALA A 90 1.47 -2.40 10.78
C ALA A 90 1.47 -3.18 9.46
N VAL A 91 0.29 -3.65 9.02
CA VAL A 91 0.14 -4.37 7.74
C VAL A 91 0.42 -3.44 6.56
N ASN A 92 -0.08 -2.21 6.60
CA ASN A 92 0.19 -1.21 5.57
C ASN A 92 1.69 -0.87 5.49
N ALA A 93 2.35 -0.69 6.63
CA ALA A 93 3.80 -0.47 6.69
C ALA A 93 4.57 -1.65 6.07
N LEU A 94 4.14 -2.89 6.33
CA LEU A 94 4.74 -4.08 5.73
C LEU A 94 4.57 -4.09 4.20
N TYR A 95 3.40 -3.74 3.68
CA TYR A 95 3.18 -3.64 2.23
C TYR A 95 4.08 -2.60 1.58
N TRP A 96 4.23 -1.43 2.19
CA TRP A 96 5.13 -0.39 1.68
C TRP A 96 6.62 -0.75 1.83
N ALA A 97 6.99 -1.55 2.83
CA ALA A 97 8.33 -2.11 2.94
C ALA A 97 8.63 -3.10 1.81
N VAL A 98 7.67 -3.99 1.48
CA VAL A 98 7.76 -4.89 0.31
C VAL A 98 7.86 -4.07 -0.97
N PHE A 99 7.01 -3.06 -1.14
CA PHE A 99 7.05 -2.14 -2.27
C PHE A 99 8.44 -1.54 -2.43
N TYR A 100 8.99 -0.95 -1.36
CA TYR A 100 10.30 -0.32 -1.36
C TYR A 100 11.40 -1.29 -1.79
N GLY A 101 11.44 -2.49 -1.18
CA GLY A 101 12.45 -3.49 -1.50
C GLY A 101 12.40 -3.92 -2.97
N VAL A 102 11.20 -4.18 -3.50
CA VAL A 102 11.01 -4.57 -4.90
C VAL A 102 11.31 -3.40 -5.84
N TYR A 103 10.93 -2.18 -5.48
CA TYR A 103 11.19 -0.98 -6.28
C TYR A 103 12.69 -0.73 -6.41
N GLU A 104 13.46 -0.81 -5.32
CA GLU A 104 14.92 -0.67 -5.35
C GLU A 104 15.59 -1.78 -6.15
N LEU A 105 15.09 -3.01 -6.06
CA LEU A 105 15.56 -4.12 -6.90
C LEU A 105 15.32 -3.80 -8.37
N ALA A 106 14.10 -3.40 -8.73
CA ALA A 106 13.73 -3.02 -10.08
C ALA A 106 14.56 -1.83 -10.59
N ASP A 107 14.88 -0.85 -9.73
CA ASP A 107 15.76 0.27 -10.09
C ASP A 107 17.20 -0.16 -10.39
N ARG A 108 17.71 -1.19 -9.71
CA ARG A 108 19.06 -1.69 -9.98
C ARG A 108 19.14 -2.50 -11.28
N TYR A 109 18.13 -3.30 -11.60
CA TYR A 109 18.16 -4.22 -12.74
C TYR A 109 17.56 -3.67 -14.03
N LEU A 110 16.71 -2.63 -13.97
CA LEU A 110 16.06 -2.02 -15.13
C LEU A 110 16.69 -0.67 -15.52
N ARG A 111 17.91 -0.41 -15.07
CA ARG A 111 18.73 0.74 -15.49
C ARG A 111 19.24 0.59 -16.91
#